data_AF-A0A2V1CZR2-F1
#
_entry.id   AF-A0A2V1CZR2-F1
#
_cell.length_a   1.000
_cell.length_b   1.000
_cell.length_c   1.000
_cell.angle_alpha   90.00
_cell.angle_beta   90.00
_cell.angle_gamma   90.00
#
_symmetry.space_group_name_H-M   'P 1'
#
loop_
_entity.id
_entity.type
_entity.pdbx_description
1 polymer ?
#
loop_
_entity_poly.entity_id
_entity_poly.type
_entity_poly.pdbx_seq_one_letter_code
_entity_poly.pdbx_strand_id
1 'polypeptide(L)' 'QDGYYGNALEAASSGGHEAIVKLLLNAGANVNTQGGYYGNALQAASEQGHEAIVKLLLEKGADTNVEGAKV' A
#
# COMPACT_ATOMS: atom_id res chain seq x y z
N GLN A 1 -1.52 3.74 -17.37
CA GLN A 1 -1.03 3.78 -15.97
C GLN A 1 0.45 4.04 -16.13
N ASP A 2 0.87 5.30 -16.09
CA ASP A 2 2.22 5.70 -16.49
C ASP A 2 2.88 6.59 -15.41
N GLY A 3 2.60 6.27 -14.14
CA GLY A 3 3.20 6.92 -12.98
C GLY A 3 4.08 5.94 -12.19
N TYR A 4 5.03 6.49 -11.41
CA TYR A 4 5.93 5.73 -10.53
C TYR A 4 5.20 4.79 -9.54
N TYR A 5 3.96 5.14 -9.20
CA TYR A 5 3.08 4.34 -8.37
C TYR A 5 2.03 3.64 -9.23
N GLY A 6 1.80 2.36 -8.96
CA GLY A 6 0.85 1.52 -9.68
C GLY A 6 -0.60 1.86 -9.37
N ASN A 7 -0.87 2.44 -8.21
CA ASN A 7 -2.20 2.91 -7.83
C ASN A 7 -2.16 4.02 -6.75
N ALA A 8 -3.31 4.67 -6.54
CA ALA A 8 -3.44 5.76 -5.58
C ALA A 8 -3.20 5.34 -4.11
N LEU A 9 -3.51 4.07 -3.77
CA LEU A 9 -3.30 3.55 -2.42
C LEU A 9 -1.81 3.38 -2.13
N GLU A 10 -1.03 2.88 -3.10
CA GLU A 10 0.43 2.79 -3.01
C GLU A 10 1.08 4.17 -2.87
N ALA A 11 0.66 5.15 -3.69
CA ALA A 11 1.18 6.52 -3.61
C ALA A 11 0.90 7.16 -2.24
N ALA A 12 -0.33 7.04 -1.75
CA ALA A 12 -0.72 7.57 -0.43
C ALA A 12 0.03 6.87 0.71
N SER A 13 0.24 5.56 0.60
CA SER A 13 1.01 4.78 1.57
C SER A 13 2.49 5.14 1.59
N SER A 14 3.12 5.30 0.42
CA SER A 14 4.52 5.74 0.31
C SER A 14 4.73 7.14 0.89
N GLY A 15 3.76 8.04 0.68
CA GLY A 15 3.79 9.42 1.15
C GLY A 15 3.40 9.64 2.61
N GLY A 16 2.99 8.59 3.35
CA GLY A 16 2.58 8.74 4.75
C GLY A 16 1.22 9.39 4.94
N HIS A 17 0.36 9.41 3.91
CA HIS A 17 -0.92 10.12 3.94
C HIS A 17 -2.05 9.27 4.55
N GLU A 18 -2.00 9.03 5.86
CA GLU A 18 -2.94 8.15 6.57
C GLU A 18 -4.42 8.46 6.30
N ALA A 19 -4.81 9.74 6.29
CA ALA A 19 -6.19 10.15 6.02
C ALA A 19 -6.65 9.78 4.60
N ILE A 20 -5.76 9.88 3.61
CA ILE A 20 -6.03 9.52 2.22
C ILE A 20 -6.10 7.99 2.09
N VAL A 21 -5.21 7.25 2.75
CA VAL A 21 -5.25 5.79 2.80
C VAL A 21 -6.59 5.30 3.36
N LYS A 22 -7.06 5.88 4.49
CA LYS A 22 -8.37 5.58 5.07
C LYS A 22 -9.52 5.88 4.10
N LEU A 23 -9.48 7.04 3.44
CA LEU A 23 -10.50 7.44 2.46
C LEU A 23 -10.59 6.42 1.31
N LEU A 24 -9.45 6.06 0.71
CA LEU A 24 -9.38 5.14 -0.41
C LEU A 24 -9.91 3.75 -0.05
N LEU A 25 -9.53 3.22 1.11
CA LEU A 25 -10.01 1.93 1.59
C LEU A 25 -11.52 1.95 1.86
N ASN A 26 -12.04 3.03 2.45
CA ASN A 26 -13.48 3.19 2.67
C ASN A 26 -14.26 3.36 1.36
N ALA A 27 -13.62 3.88 0.31
CA ALA A 27 -14.17 3.95 -1.04
C ALA A 27 -14.09 2.61 -1.81
N GLY A 28 -13.58 1.54 -1.19
CA GLY A 28 -13.51 0.21 -1.79
C GLY A 28 -12.23 -0.05 -2.61
N ALA A 29 -11.17 0.74 -2.42
CA ALA A 29 -9.87 0.41 -3.01
C ALA A 29 -9.42 -0.98 -2.55
N ASN A 30 -9.01 -1.82 -3.50
CA ASN A 30 -8.46 -3.13 -3.19
C ASN A 30 -7.11 -2.99 -2.48
N VAL A 31 -7.06 -3.40 -1.22
CA VAL A 31 -5.88 -3.31 -0.34
C VAL A 31 -4.66 -4.06 -0.90
N ASN A 32 -4.90 -5.14 -1.65
CA ASN A 32 -3.87 -6.03 -2.22
C ASN A 32 -3.57 -5.71 -3.69
N THR A 33 -3.97 -4.53 -4.18
CA THR A 33 -3.65 -4.12 -5.55
C THR A 33 -2.13 -4.09 -5.73
N GLN A 34 -1.65 -4.95 -6.61
CA GLN A 34 -0.24 -5.00 -6.99
C GLN A 34 0.07 -3.99 -8.10
N GLY A 35 1.31 -3.52 -8.13
CA GLY A 35 1.85 -2.64 -9.15
C GLY A 35 2.84 -1.63 -8.59
N GLY A 36 3.32 -0.76 -9.47
CA GLY A 36 4.23 0.33 -9.11
C GLY A 36 5.60 -0.13 -8.66
N TYR A 37 6.39 0.82 -8.17
CA TYR A 37 7.76 0.59 -7.75
C TYR A 37 7.87 -0.31 -6.52
N TYR A 38 6.95 -0.16 -5.56
CA TYR A 38 7.01 -0.88 -4.29
C TYR A 38 6.31 -2.24 -4.33
N GLY A 39 5.55 -2.53 -5.38
CA GLY A 39 4.80 -3.78 -5.54
C GLY A 39 3.39 -3.71 -4.97
N ASN A 40 3.19 -3.16 -3.75
CA ASN A 40 1.86 -2.84 -3.21
C ASN A 40 1.93 -1.75 -2.13
N ALA A 41 0.76 -1.34 -1.62
CA ALA A 41 0.64 -0.28 -0.62
C ALA A 41 1.26 -0.63 0.74
N LEU A 42 1.25 -1.92 1.13
CA LEU A 42 1.83 -2.38 2.39
C LEU A 42 3.37 -2.31 2.33
N GLN A 43 3.96 -2.74 1.21
CA GLN A 43 5.39 -2.63 0.95
C GLN A 43 5.83 -1.16 0.93
N ALA A 44 5.09 -0.30 0.22
CA ALA A 44 5.38 1.13 0.17
C ALA A 44 5.41 1.80 1.56
N ALA A 45 4.42 1.50 2.41
CA ALA A 45 4.38 2.03 3.78
C ALA A 45 5.50 1.45 4.65
N SER A 46 5.84 0.17 4.47
CA SER A 46 6.87 -0.53 5.25
C SER A 46 8.27 0.00 4.93
N GLU A 47 8.61 0.14 3.65
CA GLU A 47 9.89 0.68 3.18
C GLU A 47 10.14 2.11 3.69
N GLN A 48 9.07 2.89 3.82
CA GLN A 48 9.15 4.30 4.26
C GLN A 48 8.96 4.48 5.78
N GLY A 49 8.72 3.39 6.54
CA GLY A 49 8.58 3.44 8.00
C GLY A 49 7.26 3.99 8.52
N HIS A 50 6.20 4.01 7.71
CA HIS A 50 4.89 4.56 8.08
C HIS A 50 4.05 3.55 8.89
N GLU A 51 4.45 3.29 10.14
CA GLU A 51 3.87 2.23 10.99
C GLU A 51 2.33 2.31 11.15
N ALA A 52 1.77 3.51 11.26
CA ALA A 52 0.31 3.69 11.40
C ALA A 52 -0.44 3.21 10.15
N ILE A 53 0.15 3.43 8.97
CA ILE A 53 -0.40 2.98 7.69
C ILE A 53 -0.22 1.47 7.54
N VAL A 54 0.93 0.92 7.95
CA VAL A 54 1.16 -0.53 7.96
C VAL A 54 0.09 -1.23 8.79
N LYS A 55 -0.15 -0.78 10.02
CA LYS A 55 -1.19 -1.35 10.91
C LYS A 55 -2.57 -1.26 10.26
N LEU A 56 -2.93 -0.09 9.73
CA LEU A 56 -4.21 0.12 9.06
C LEU A 56 -4.42 -0.82 7.86
N LEU A 57 -3.40 -1.01 7.02
CA LEU A 57 -3.48 -1.90 5.86
C LEU A 57 -3.65 -3.36 6.30
N LEU A 58 -2.92 -3.80 7.33
CA LEU A 58 -3.06 -5.15 7.90
C LEU A 58 -4.46 -5.37 8.50
N GLU A 59 -5.01 -4.38 9.23
CA GLU A 59 -6.39 -4.42 9.73
C GLU A 59 -7.43 -4.54 8.62
N LYS A 60 -7.10 -4.05 7.42
CA LYS A 60 -7.95 -4.11 6.22
C LYS A 60 -7.71 -5.36 5.37
N GLY A 61 -6.88 -6.29 5.85
CA GLY A 61 -6.61 -7.57 5.18
C GLY A 61 -5.52 -7.50 4.12
N ALA A 62 -4.56 -6.59 4.26
CA ALA A 62 -3.38 -6.58 3.41
C ALA A 62 -2.59 -7.89 3.55
N ASP A 63 -2.27 -8.52 2.43
CA ASP A 63 -1.47 -9.74 2.39
C ASP A 63 -0.02 -9.41 2.71
N THR A 64 0.53 -10.07 3.73
CA THR A 64 1.96 -10.00 4.07
C THR A 64 2.81 -10.89 3.16
N ASN A 65 2.17 -11.82 2.45
CA ASN A 65 2.84 -12.77 1.59
C ASN A 65 2.98 -12.19 0.18
N VAL A 66 4.15 -11.63 -0.11
CA VAL A 66 4.49 -11.16 -1.45
C VAL A 66 5.23 -12.27 -2.19
N GLU A 67 4.65 -12.75 -3.29
CA GLU A 67 5.33 -13.62 -4.26
C GLU A 67 6.47 -12.86 -4.97
N GLY A 68 7.51 -12.54 -4.22
CA GLY A 68 8.68 -11.79 -4.70
C GLY A 68 9.97 -12.10 -3.94
N ALA A 69 9.89 -12.71 -2.75
CA ALA A 69 11.06 -13.25 -2.07
C ALA A 69 11.33 -14.72 -2.49
N LYS A 70 11.64 -14.93 -3.77
CA LYS A 70 12.40 -16.10 -4.20
C LYS A 70 13.82 -15.63 -4.52
N VAL A 71 14.70 -15.73 -3.54
CA VAL A 71 16.15 -15.85 -3.72
C VAL A 71 16.63 -17.12 -3.02
#